data_AF-A0A4W5KFI6-F1
#
_entry.id   AF-A0A4W5KFI6-F1
#
_cell.length_a   1.000
_cell.length_b   1.000
_cell.length_c   1.000
_cell.angle_alpha   90.00
_cell.angle_beta   90.00
_cell.angle_gamma   90.00
#
_symmetry.space_group_name_H-M   'P 1'
#
loop_
_entity.id
_entity.type
_entity.pdbx_description
1 polymer ?
#
loop_
_entity_poly.entity_id
_entity_poly.type
_entity_poly.pdbx_seq_one_letter_code
_entity_poly.pdbx_strand_id
1 'polypeptide(L)' 'MPPNETCTVKGITLHDEPLDWAAAGDHVSLTVTGMDIIKMKLVYKITSNPNLLAWTS' A
#
# COMPACT_ATOMS: atom_id res chain seq x y z
N MET A 1 12.71 15.07 2.07
CA MET A 1 12.61 13.95 1.11
C MET A 1 11.49 13.04 1.57
N PRO A 2 10.60 12.55 0.70
CA PRO A 2 9.74 11.42 1.04
C PRO A 2 10.62 10.24 1.45
N PRO A 3 10.24 9.46 2.47
CA PRO A 3 10.97 8.24 2.82
C PRO A 3 10.88 7.27 1.64
N ASN A 4 12.02 6.90 1.08
CA ASN A 4 12.11 5.85 0.03
C ASN A 4 12.03 4.45 0.67
N GLU A 5 11.13 4.28 1.64
CA GLU A 5 10.94 3.03 2.37
C GLU A 5 9.93 2.14 1.66
N THR A 6 10.23 0.84 1.60
CA THR A 6 9.31 -0.17 1.06
C THR A 6 8.42 -0.69 2.17
N CYS A 7 7.14 -0.88 1.89
CA CYS A 7 6.21 -1.52 2.82
C CYS A 7 5.50 -2.70 2.16
N THR A 8 4.95 -3.60 2.98
CA THR A 8 4.14 -4.74 2.52
C THR A 8 2.69 -4.51 2.94
N VAL A 9 1.76 -4.65 2.00
CA VAL A 9 0.32 -4.63 2.27
C VAL A 9 -0.08 -5.95 2.92
N LYS A 10 -0.77 -5.88 4.06
CA LYS A 10 -1.33 -7.04 4.78
C LYS A 10 -2.84 -7.18 4.58
N GLY A 11 -3.53 -6.09 4.27
CA GLY A 11 -4.97 -6.11 4.06
C GLY A 11 -5.45 -4.86 3.35
N ILE A 12 -6.52 -5.04 2.59
CA ILE A 12 -7.26 -3.99 1.89
C ILE A 12 -8.70 -4.06 2.40
N THR A 13 -9.28 -2.92 2.73
CA THR A 13 -10.67 -2.84 3.20
C THR A 13 -11.38 -1.72 2.46
N LEU A 14 -12.52 -2.04 1.83
CA LEU A 14 -13.41 -1.06 1.20
C LEU A 14 -14.58 -0.82 2.15
N HIS A 15 -14.68 0.39 2.69
CA HIS A 15 -15.54 0.69 3.84
C HIS A 15 -15.21 -0.25 5.01
N ASP A 16 -15.96 -1.33 5.21
CA ASP A 16 -15.74 -2.33 6.26
C ASP A 16 -15.62 -3.77 5.70
N GLU A 17 -15.61 -3.93 4.37
CA GLU A 17 -15.50 -5.24 3.71
C GLU A 17 -14.03 -5.54 3.38
N PRO A 18 -13.47 -6.68 3.86
CA PRO A 18 -12.12 -7.09 3.51
C PRO A 18 -12.07 -7.56 2.04
N LEU A 19 -11.12 -7.02 1.28
CA LEU A 19 -10.88 -7.37 -0.12
C LEU A 19 -9.43 -7.84 -0.31
N ASP A 20 -9.23 -8.72 -1.31
CA ASP A 20 -7.90 -9.16 -1.74
C ASP A 20 -7.27 -8.22 -2.78
N TRP A 21 -8.08 -7.35 -3.42
CA TRP A 21 -7.66 -6.41 -4.45
C TRP A 21 -8.57 -5.18 -4.51
N ALA A 22 -8.10 -4.09 -5.11
CA ALA A 22 -8.87 -2.87 -5.38
C ALA A 22 -8.53 -2.32 -6.76
N ALA A 23 -9.49 -1.70 -7.42
CA ALA A 23 -9.32 -1.08 -8.73
C ALA A 23 -8.82 0.36 -8.62
N ALA A 24 -8.29 0.90 -9.73
CA ALA A 24 -7.88 2.29 -9.79
C ALA A 24 -9.10 3.21 -9.62
N GLY A 25 -9.02 4.12 -8.64
CA GLY A 25 -10.11 5.04 -8.29
C GLY A 25 -10.88 4.66 -7.02
N ASP A 26 -10.68 3.45 -6.47
CA ASP A 26 -11.36 3.01 -5.25
C ASP A 26 -10.80 3.73 -4.01
N HIS A 27 -11.70 4.14 -3.11
CA HIS A 27 -11.33 4.69 -1.81
C HIS A 27 -11.25 3.57 -0.77
N VAL A 28 -10.04 3.09 -0.50
CA VAL A 28 -9.79 1.96 0.40
C VAL A 28 -8.91 2.33 1.59
N SER A 29 -9.05 1.56 2.66
CA SER A 29 -8.10 1.55 3.77
C SER A 29 -7.08 0.43 3.57
N LEU A 30 -5.79 0.75 3.72
CA LEU A 30 -4.70 -0.22 3.62
C LEU A 30 -4.09 -0.46 5.00
N THR A 31 -3.93 -1.73 5.36
CA THR A 31 -3.08 -2.14 6.48
C THR A 31 -1.71 -2.52 5.93
N VAL A 32 -0.66 -1.82 6.36
CA VAL A 32 0.71 -2.05 5.89
C VAL A 32 1.67 -2.37 7.03
N THR A 33 2.76 -3.06 6.73
CA THR A 33 3.86 -3.35 7.65
C THR A 33 5.20 -2.94 7.05
N GLY A 34 6.22 -2.77 7.89
CA GLY A 34 7.59 -2.51 7.42
C GLY A 34 7.92 -1.03 7.19
N MET A 35 7.10 -0.11 7.71
CA MET A 35 7.35 1.33 7.70
C MET A 35 6.89 1.96 9.01
N ASP A 36 7.63 2.95 9.51
CA ASP A 36 7.28 3.68 10.72
C ASP A 36 6.09 4.62 10.47
N ILE A 37 5.09 4.59 11.35
CA ILE A 37 3.88 5.41 11.24
C ILE A 37 4.21 6.92 11.24
N ILE A 38 5.24 7.34 11.98
CA ILE A 38 5.69 8.75 12.04
C ILE A 38 6.18 9.23 10.66
N LYS A 39 6.69 8.31 9.82
CA LYS A 39 7.15 8.61 8.46
C LYS A 39 6.01 8.61 7.43
N MET A 40 4.86 8.01 7.76
CA MET A 40 3.59 8.10 7.03
C MET A 40 2.74 9.31 7.50
N LYS A 41 3.23 10.55 7.36
CA LYS A 41 2.41 11.77 7.57
C LYS A 41 1.22 11.82 6.58
N LEU A 42 0.26 12.73 6.77
CA LEU A 42 -1.06 12.77 6.10
C LEU A 42 -1.10 12.73 4.54
N VAL A 43 0.03 12.92 3.84
CA VAL A 43 0.08 12.95 2.36
C VAL A 43 1.37 12.25 1.86
N TYR A 44 1.36 10.93 1.70
CA TYR A 44 2.38 10.20 0.93
C TYR A 44 1.74 9.41 -0.20
N LYS A 45 2.47 9.33 -1.31
CA LYS A 45 2.11 8.50 -2.46
C LYS A 45 2.81 7.15 -2.31
N ILE A 46 2.03 6.07 -2.27
CA ILE A 46 2.56 4.70 -2.35
C ILE A 46 2.62 4.32 -3.84
N THR A 47 3.73 3.76 -4.27
CA THR A 47 3.94 3.25 -5.63
C THR A 47 4.48 1.82 -5.58
N SER A 48 4.05 0.96 -6.50
CA SER A 48 4.64 -0.37 -6.65
C SER A 48 6.08 -0.28 -7.16
N ASN A 49 6.96 -1.15 -6.66
CA ASN A 49 8.29 -1.32 -7.22
C ASN A 49 8.18 -2.24 -8.46
N PRO A 50 8.43 -1.75 -9.68
CA PRO A 50 8.29 -2.56 -10.89
C PRO A 50 9.25 -3.76 -10.92
N ASN A 51 10.37 -3.69 -10.20
CA ASN A 51 11.33 -4.80 -10.09
C ASN A 51 10.85 -5.94 -9.18
N LEU A 52 9.80 -5.73 -8.38
CA LEU A 52 9.21 -6.76 -7.52
C LEU A 52 8.00 -7.47 -8.17
N LEU A 53 7.45 -6.91 -9.25
CA LEU A 53 6.30 -7.46 -9.99
C LEU A 53 6.69 -8.54 -11.01
N ALA A 54 7.95 -8.98 -11.03
CA ALA A 54 8.49 -9.87 -12.07
C ALA A 54 8.20 -11.38 -11.87
N TRP A 55 7.30 -11.77 -10.95
CA TRP A 55 7.04 -13.19 -10.64
C TRP A 55 5.55 -13.51 -10.59
N THR A 56 4.91 -13.59 -11.75
CA THR A 56 3.77 -14.48 -11.97
C THR A 56 3.85 -14.99 -13.41
N SER A 57 4.42 -16.19 -13.59
CA SER A 57 4.30 -16.99 -14.82
C SER A 57 3.20 -18.03 -14.65
#